data_AF-A0A9W6FER8-F1
#
_entry.id   AF-A0A9W6FER8-F1
#
_cell.length_a   1.000
_cell.length_b   1.000
_cell.length_c   1.000
_cell.angle_alpha   90.00
_cell.angle_beta   90.00
_cell.angle_gamma   90.00
#
_symmetry.space_group_name_H-M   'P 1'
#
loop_
_entity.id
_entity.type
_entity.pdbx_description
1 polymer ?
#
loop_
_entity_poly.entity_id
_entity_poly.type
_entity_poly.pdbx_seq_one_letter_code
_entity_poly.pdbx_strand_id
1 'polypeptide(L)'
;MKKEKSKQFIHWCTLGAIGGIFMAAGDWLLGCIPLQQTDTGLFNRAYYLSGSYGLWKPVLTVGLGAVGGFLYYFVVKALNADIDTKYRKTKIIQYLCGIFTVAVALTIHTWVATMAWFTTYLGPRIGEEAAITAVTAYQDDMLPAILSMYVPMLLVFGIHFVMLLAGKTRYPRWILAFHPVTWNILLVAVPDIAQAMQVPTATWMSVMSQSSTNTATVIWCIAAAVYEKKRIQE
;
A
#
# COMPACT_ATOMS: atom_id res chain seq x y z
N MET A 1 25.11 -23.09 5.61
CA MET A 1 23.62 -23.17 5.57
C MET A 1 22.88 -22.05 6.32
N LYS A 2 23.07 -21.83 7.64
CA LYS A 2 22.31 -20.81 8.40
C LYS A 2 22.55 -19.37 7.91
N LYS A 3 23.83 -18.99 7.70
CA LYS A 3 24.25 -17.68 7.17
C LYS A 3 23.72 -17.38 5.77
N GLU A 4 23.60 -18.41 4.93
CA GLU A 4 23.11 -18.30 3.56
C GLU A 4 21.59 -18.05 3.52
N LYS A 5 20.82 -18.76 4.36
CA LYS A 5 19.39 -18.51 4.55
C LYS A 5 19.14 -17.09 5.07
N SER A 6 19.96 -16.59 5.99
CA SER A 6 19.88 -15.20 6.47
C SER A 6 20.18 -14.18 5.38
N LYS A 7 21.20 -14.40 4.54
CA LYS A 7 21.50 -13.53 3.39
C LYS A 7 20.35 -13.50 2.39
N GLN A 8 19.78 -14.67 2.08
CA GLN A 8 18.62 -14.77 1.18
C GLN A 8 17.41 -14.01 1.75
N PHE A 9 17.17 -14.11 3.06
CA PHE A 9 16.10 -13.36 3.69
C PHE A 9 16.31 -11.84 3.64
N ILE A 10 17.52 -11.36 3.93
CA ILE A 10 17.87 -9.94 3.82
C ILE A 10 17.62 -9.46 2.39
N HIS A 11 18.00 -10.26 1.39
CA HIS A 11 17.74 -9.96 -0.01
C HIS A 11 16.24 -9.84 -0.32
N TRP A 12 15.41 -10.74 0.20
CA TRP A 12 13.95 -10.62 0.07
C TRP A 12 13.41 -9.34 0.73
N CYS A 13 13.91 -8.97 1.91
CA CYS A 13 13.52 -7.71 2.54
C CYS A 13 13.93 -6.50 1.72
N THR A 14 15.15 -6.49 1.17
CA THR A 14 15.64 -5.40 0.31
C THR A 14 14.77 -5.25 -0.94
N LEU A 15 14.52 -6.35 -1.66
CA LEU A 15 13.65 -6.31 -2.84
C LEU A 15 12.22 -5.91 -2.48
N GLY A 16 11.70 -6.40 -1.35
CA GLY A 16 10.39 -6.02 -0.84
C GLY A 16 10.29 -4.53 -0.50
N ALA A 17 11.31 -3.95 0.12
CA ALA A 17 11.37 -2.51 0.39
C ALA A 17 11.42 -1.68 -0.90
N ILE A 18 12.22 -2.08 -1.88
CA ILE A 18 12.25 -1.42 -3.20
C ILE A 18 10.86 -1.50 -3.86
N GLY A 19 10.21 -2.66 -3.80
CA GLY A 19 8.83 -2.83 -4.28
C GLY A 19 7.85 -1.89 -3.59
N GLY A 20 7.89 -1.82 -2.27
CA GLY A 20 7.05 -0.90 -1.49
C GLY A 20 7.29 0.57 -1.83
N ILE A 21 8.54 0.98 -2.15
CA ILE A 21 8.85 2.34 -2.60
C ILE A 21 8.23 2.63 -3.97
N PHE A 22 8.32 1.69 -4.92
CA PHE A 22 7.67 1.85 -6.23
C PHE A 22 6.15 1.96 -6.11
N MET A 23 5.52 1.14 -5.27
CA MET A 23 4.08 1.20 -4.99
C MET A 23 3.70 2.55 -4.36
N ALA A 24 4.44 2.99 -3.33
CA ALA A 24 4.21 4.29 -2.68
C ALA A 24 4.40 5.46 -3.65
N ALA A 25 5.39 5.41 -4.54
CA ALA A 25 5.59 6.43 -5.56
C ALA A 25 4.40 6.51 -6.53
N GLY A 26 3.78 5.37 -6.87
CA GLY A 26 2.53 5.33 -7.61
C GLY A 26 1.39 6.05 -6.89
N ASP A 27 1.24 5.83 -5.58
CA ASP A 27 0.24 6.51 -4.74
C ASP A 27 0.53 8.01 -4.64
N TRP A 28 1.80 8.40 -4.53
CA TRP A 28 2.21 9.80 -4.47
C TRP A 28 1.93 10.54 -5.76
N LEU A 29 2.04 9.89 -6.93
CA LEU A 29 1.64 10.51 -8.20
C LEU A 29 0.16 10.91 -8.21
N LEU A 30 -0.70 10.16 -7.50
CA LEU A 30 -2.12 10.47 -7.33
C LEU A 30 -2.33 11.52 -6.21
N GLY A 31 -1.67 11.35 -5.07
CA GLY A 31 -1.92 12.13 -3.87
C GLY A 31 -1.21 13.49 -3.81
N CYS A 32 -0.04 13.65 -4.43
CA CYS A 32 0.80 14.86 -4.38
C CYS A 32 0.30 15.94 -5.36
N ILE A 33 -0.94 16.37 -5.16
CA ILE A 33 -1.58 17.43 -5.94
C ILE A 33 -2.17 18.49 -5.00
N PRO A 34 -2.34 19.74 -5.47
CA PRO A 34 -2.99 20.78 -4.67
C PRO A 34 -4.38 20.33 -4.22
N LEU A 35 -4.71 20.60 -2.96
CA LEU A 35 -6.04 20.39 -2.39
C LEU A 35 -6.76 21.72 -2.27
N GLN A 36 -8.05 21.73 -2.55
CA GLN A 36 -8.95 22.85 -2.32
C GLN A 36 -10.03 22.46 -1.31
N GLN A 37 -10.59 23.45 -0.61
CA GLN A 37 -11.63 23.21 0.39
C GLN A 37 -12.92 22.64 -0.22
N THR A 38 -13.16 22.89 -1.51
CA THR A 38 -14.30 22.39 -2.27
C THR A 38 -14.12 20.97 -2.81
N ASP A 39 -12.93 20.37 -2.66
CA ASP A 39 -12.68 19.00 -3.13
C ASP A 39 -13.46 17.99 -2.26
N THR A 40 -14.21 17.06 -2.88
CA THR A 40 -15.06 16.10 -2.15
C THR A 40 -14.67 14.64 -2.41
N GLY A 41 -13.37 14.36 -2.54
CA GLY A 41 -12.87 12.99 -2.69
C GLY A 41 -11.45 12.93 -3.23
N LEU A 42 -10.95 11.72 -3.49
CA LEU A 42 -9.65 11.56 -4.13
C LEU A 42 -9.70 12.04 -5.58
N PHE A 43 -10.71 11.61 -6.35
CA PHE A 43 -10.79 11.95 -7.77
C PHE A 43 -11.70 13.15 -8.06
N ASN A 44 -12.63 13.48 -7.17
CA ASN A 44 -13.39 14.73 -7.26
C ASN A 44 -12.57 15.92 -6.72
N ARG A 45 -11.52 16.30 -7.46
CA ARG A 45 -10.66 17.43 -7.13
C ARG A 45 -10.56 18.39 -8.30
N ALA A 46 -10.56 19.69 -8.01
CA ALA A 46 -10.42 20.74 -9.02
C ALA A 46 -9.16 20.57 -9.89
N TYR A 47 -8.08 20.03 -9.32
CA TYR A 47 -6.85 19.78 -10.05
C TYR A 47 -6.98 18.70 -11.14
N TYR A 48 -7.77 17.64 -10.88
CA TYR A 48 -8.09 16.65 -11.89
C TYR A 48 -9.07 17.24 -12.91
N LEU A 49 -10.19 17.80 -12.44
CA LEU A 49 -11.29 18.27 -13.29
C LEU A 49 -10.87 19.40 -14.25
N SER A 50 -9.90 20.23 -13.87
CA SER A 50 -9.35 21.26 -14.75
C SER A 50 -8.49 20.71 -15.91
N GLY A 51 -8.16 19.42 -15.91
CA GLY A 51 -7.24 18.81 -16.87
C GLY A 51 -5.76 19.13 -16.61
N SER A 52 -5.45 19.85 -15.51
CA SER A 52 -4.08 20.23 -15.14
C SER A 52 -3.23 19.04 -14.70
N TYR A 53 -3.87 17.95 -14.28
CA TYR A 53 -3.19 16.71 -13.97
C TYR A 53 -2.63 16.09 -15.27
N GLY A 54 -1.30 16.01 -15.41
CA GLY A 54 -0.70 15.44 -16.62
C GLY A 54 -1.11 13.97 -16.82
N LEU A 55 -1.73 13.64 -17.97
CA LEU A 55 -2.20 12.28 -18.30
C LEU A 55 -1.09 11.21 -18.39
N TRP A 56 0.18 11.62 -18.38
CA TRP A 56 1.32 10.71 -18.23
C TRP A 56 1.44 10.15 -16.80
N LYS A 57 0.91 10.84 -15.78
CA LYS A 57 1.00 10.42 -14.39
C LYS A 57 0.26 9.10 -14.12
N PRO A 58 -1.00 8.89 -14.57
CA PRO A 58 -1.65 7.58 -14.49
C PRO A 58 -0.86 6.45 -15.16
N VAL A 59 -0.26 6.73 -16.34
CA VAL A 59 0.56 5.74 -17.06
C VAL A 59 1.76 5.32 -16.21
N LEU A 60 2.44 6.30 -15.59
CA LEU A 60 3.52 5.99 -14.65
C LEU A 60 3.01 5.31 -13.37
N THR A 61 1.85 5.68 -12.82
CA THR A 61 1.26 4.99 -11.67
C THR A 61 1.07 3.49 -11.96
N VAL A 62 0.57 3.13 -13.14
CA VAL A 62 0.43 1.73 -13.57
C VAL A 62 1.81 1.07 -13.71
N GLY A 63 2.77 1.74 -14.37
CA GLY A 63 4.12 1.20 -14.55
C GLY A 63 4.86 0.95 -13.23
N LEU A 64 4.82 1.92 -12.32
CA LEU A 64 5.40 1.81 -10.98
C LEU A 64 4.66 0.75 -10.15
N GLY A 65 3.32 0.68 -10.25
CA GLY A 65 2.51 -0.36 -9.60
C GLY A 65 2.84 -1.77 -10.09
N ALA A 66 3.11 -1.95 -11.40
CA ALA A 66 3.50 -3.24 -11.96
C ALA A 66 4.88 -3.70 -11.47
N VAL A 67 5.89 -2.83 -11.56
CA VAL A 67 7.25 -3.12 -11.05
C VAL A 67 7.23 -3.31 -9.54
N GLY A 68 6.54 -2.42 -8.83
CA GLY A 68 6.35 -2.45 -7.39
C GLY A 68 5.68 -3.75 -6.94
N GLY A 69 4.57 -4.13 -7.56
CA GLY A 69 3.82 -5.36 -7.28
C GLY A 69 4.67 -6.62 -7.50
N PHE A 70 5.42 -6.70 -8.61
CA PHE A 70 6.36 -7.80 -8.84
C PHE A 70 7.37 -7.94 -7.71
N LEU A 71 7.97 -6.82 -7.27
CA LEU A 71 8.92 -6.82 -6.16
C LEU A 71 8.23 -7.02 -4.79
N TYR A 72 6.96 -6.65 -4.65
CA TYR A 72 6.16 -6.85 -3.44
C TYR A 72 5.96 -8.33 -3.11
N TYR A 73 6.05 -9.22 -4.10
CA TYR A 73 6.11 -10.67 -3.86
C TYR A 73 7.24 -11.07 -2.90
N PHE A 74 8.35 -10.32 -2.85
CA PHE A 74 9.43 -10.58 -1.91
C PHE A 74 9.07 -10.22 -0.46
N VAL A 75 8.17 -9.25 -0.25
CA VAL A 75 7.55 -9.00 1.07
C VAL A 75 6.78 -10.23 1.53
N VAL A 76 5.97 -10.83 0.65
CA VAL A 76 5.19 -12.04 0.96
C VAL A 76 6.11 -13.18 1.38
N LYS A 77 7.20 -13.40 0.64
CA LYS A 77 8.23 -14.40 1.00
C LYS A 77 8.88 -14.09 2.34
N ALA A 78 9.22 -12.82 2.60
CA ALA A 78 9.84 -12.40 3.85
C ALA A 78 8.90 -12.65 5.05
N LEU A 79 7.68 -12.12 5.02
CA LEU A 79 6.67 -12.31 6.06
C LEU A 79 6.37 -13.80 6.30
N ASN A 80 6.30 -14.59 5.22
CA ASN A 80 6.08 -16.02 5.38
C ASN A 80 7.24 -16.70 6.08
N ALA A 81 8.49 -16.35 5.73
CA ALA A 81 9.70 -16.90 6.31
C ALA A 81 9.86 -16.57 7.80
N ASP A 82 9.23 -15.48 8.27
CA ASP A 82 9.24 -15.08 9.67
C ASP A 82 8.49 -16.06 10.58
N ILE A 83 7.41 -16.65 10.08
CA ILE A 83 6.56 -17.59 10.82
C ILE A 83 7.28 -18.92 11.03
N ASP A 84 7.27 -19.43 12.28
CA ASP A 84 7.88 -20.71 12.66
C ASP A 84 7.32 -21.87 11.80
N THR A 85 8.22 -22.72 11.30
CA THR A 85 7.92 -23.83 10.38
C THR A 85 6.96 -24.86 10.98
N LYS A 86 6.85 -24.96 12.31
CA LYS A 86 5.86 -25.83 12.96
C LYS A 86 4.41 -25.45 12.65
N TYR A 87 4.15 -24.18 12.28
CA TYR A 87 2.81 -23.70 11.91
C TYR A 87 2.55 -23.78 10.40
N ARG A 88 2.78 -24.97 9.81
CA ARG A 88 2.72 -25.19 8.36
C ARG A 88 1.42 -24.73 7.70
N LYS A 89 0.26 -25.03 8.31
CA LYS A 89 -1.06 -24.62 7.77
C LYS A 89 -1.19 -23.09 7.71
N THR A 90 -0.82 -22.39 8.78
CA THR A 90 -0.83 -20.93 8.86
C THR A 90 0.09 -20.31 7.82
N LYS A 91 1.30 -20.86 7.64
CA LYS A 91 2.23 -20.41 6.58
C LYS A 91 1.62 -20.54 5.20
N ILE A 92 0.97 -21.66 4.88
CA ILE A 92 0.34 -21.86 3.56
C ILE A 92 -0.76 -20.83 3.33
N ILE A 93 -1.66 -20.65 4.30
CA ILE A 93 -2.77 -19.67 4.20
C ILE A 93 -2.21 -18.25 4.03
N GLN A 94 -1.29 -17.83 4.89
CA GLN A 94 -0.68 -16.50 4.81
C GLN A 94 0.02 -16.27 3.46
N TYR A 95 0.71 -17.28 2.94
CA TYR A 95 1.40 -17.19 1.65
C TYR A 95 0.43 -17.04 0.48
N LEU A 96 -0.67 -17.82 0.47
CA LEU A 96 -1.73 -17.70 -0.54
C LEU A 96 -2.43 -16.33 -0.47
N CYS A 97 -2.76 -15.86 0.73
CA CYS A 97 -3.28 -14.50 0.93
C CYS A 97 -2.30 -13.44 0.41
N GLY A 98 -1.00 -13.65 0.60
CA GLY A 98 0.04 -12.75 0.11
C GLY A 98 0.16 -12.74 -1.41
N ILE A 99 0.12 -13.90 -2.08
CA ILE A 99 0.11 -13.95 -3.56
C ILE A 99 -1.11 -13.19 -4.09
N PHE A 100 -2.28 -13.44 -3.52
CA PHE A 100 -3.51 -12.75 -3.92
C PHE A 100 -3.39 -11.23 -3.69
N THR A 101 -2.82 -10.81 -2.55
CA THR A 101 -2.56 -9.40 -2.23
C THR A 101 -1.72 -8.71 -3.29
N VAL A 102 -0.70 -9.37 -3.86
CA VAL A 102 0.12 -8.79 -4.94
C VAL A 102 -0.73 -8.52 -6.19
N ALA A 103 -1.58 -9.47 -6.58
CA ALA A 103 -2.48 -9.29 -7.71
C ALA A 103 -3.49 -8.16 -7.47
N VAL A 104 -4.10 -8.14 -6.28
CA VAL A 104 -5.07 -7.11 -5.88
C VAL A 104 -4.43 -5.73 -5.84
N ALA A 105 -3.22 -5.60 -5.31
CA ALA A 105 -2.54 -4.31 -5.25
C ALA A 105 -2.34 -3.73 -6.66
N LEU A 106 -1.95 -4.57 -7.64
CA LEU A 106 -1.84 -4.15 -9.04
C LEU A 106 -3.20 -3.78 -9.65
N THR A 107 -4.26 -4.54 -9.34
CA THR A 107 -5.62 -4.21 -9.76
C THR A 107 -6.08 -2.87 -9.21
N ILE A 108 -5.84 -2.61 -7.92
CA ILE A 108 -6.17 -1.33 -7.27
C ILE A 108 -5.38 -0.20 -7.93
N HIS A 109 -4.06 -0.33 -8.11
CA HIS A 109 -3.24 0.68 -8.79
C HIS A 109 -3.74 1.01 -10.19
N THR A 110 -4.13 -0.01 -10.95
CA THR A 110 -4.68 0.17 -12.29
C THR A 110 -6.03 0.89 -12.24
N TRP A 111 -6.89 0.51 -11.31
CA TRP A 111 -8.21 1.11 -11.11
C TRP A 111 -8.11 2.58 -10.69
N VAL A 112 -7.29 2.92 -9.69
CA VAL A 112 -7.11 4.31 -9.25
C VAL A 112 -6.43 5.18 -10.32
N ALA A 113 -5.51 4.60 -11.11
CA ALA A 113 -4.93 5.29 -12.26
C ALA A 113 -5.98 5.57 -13.34
N THR A 114 -6.87 4.61 -13.60
CA THR A 114 -7.97 4.75 -14.57
C THR A 114 -8.93 5.86 -14.15
N MET A 115 -9.29 5.90 -12.87
CA MET A 115 -10.12 6.95 -12.29
C MET A 115 -9.52 8.35 -12.42
N ALA A 116 -8.23 8.48 -12.06
CA ALA A 116 -7.50 9.73 -12.23
C ALA A 116 -7.43 10.16 -13.70
N TRP A 117 -7.21 9.21 -14.61
CA TRP A 117 -7.19 9.46 -16.05
C TRP A 117 -8.56 9.93 -16.56
N PHE A 118 -9.64 9.22 -16.22
CA PHE A 118 -11.00 9.58 -16.66
C PHE A 118 -11.40 10.96 -16.17
N THR A 119 -11.23 11.25 -14.88
CA THR A 119 -11.57 12.55 -14.32
C THR A 119 -10.82 13.67 -15.05
N THR A 120 -9.52 13.48 -15.26
CA THR A 120 -8.65 14.46 -15.91
C THR A 120 -9.00 14.67 -17.38
N TYR A 121 -9.31 13.58 -18.08
CA TYR A 121 -9.60 13.63 -19.50
C TYR A 121 -10.99 14.23 -19.76
N LEU A 122 -11.99 13.83 -18.96
CA LEU A 122 -13.39 14.20 -19.15
C LEU A 122 -13.70 15.60 -18.63
N GLY A 123 -13.13 16.04 -17.51
CA GLY A 123 -13.46 17.32 -16.86
C GLY A 123 -13.49 18.51 -17.84
N PRO A 124 -12.43 18.77 -18.62
CA PRO A 124 -12.42 19.86 -19.61
C PRO A 124 -13.31 19.65 -20.84
N ARG A 125 -13.77 18.42 -21.10
CA ARG A 125 -14.47 18.03 -22.33
C ARG A 125 -15.98 18.03 -22.20
N ILE A 126 -16.46 17.61 -21.04
CA ILE A 126 -17.91 17.46 -20.79
C ILE A 126 -18.39 18.30 -19.61
N GLY A 127 -17.50 19.08 -18.98
CA GLY A 127 -17.78 19.88 -17.79
C GLY A 127 -17.63 19.08 -16.49
N GLU A 128 -17.41 19.80 -15.39
CA GLU A 128 -17.11 19.20 -14.08
C GLU A 128 -18.23 18.29 -13.58
N GLU A 129 -19.49 18.76 -13.62
CA GLU A 129 -20.65 18.03 -13.12
C GLU A 129 -20.86 16.69 -13.84
N ALA A 130 -20.78 16.70 -15.18
CA ALA A 130 -20.93 15.49 -15.98
C ALA A 130 -19.74 14.53 -15.79
N ALA A 131 -18.51 15.06 -15.68
CA ALA A 131 -17.32 14.25 -15.42
C ALA A 131 -17.38 13.58 -14.03
N ILE A 132 -17.77 14.31 -12.99
CA ILE A 132 -17.98 13.77 -11.65
C ILE A 132 -19.03 12.66 -11.69
N THR A 133 -20.18 12.90 -12.32
CA THR A 133 -21.26 11.91 -12.43
C THR A 133 -20.78 10.62 -13.09
N ALA A 134 -20.06 10.72 -14.21
CA ALA A 134 -19.55 9.55 -14.92
C ALA A 134 -18.51 8.76 -14.11
N VAL A 135 -17.58 9.46 -13.47
CA VAL A 135 -16.50 8.87 -12.67
C VAL A 135 -17.06 8.23 -11.40
N THR A 136 -18.00 8.89 -10.72
CA THR A 136 -18.68 8.34 -9.53
C THR A 136 -19.48 7.09 -9.87
N ALA A 137 -20.25 7.09 -10.97
CA ALA A 137 -20.98 5.90 -11.39
C ALA A 137 -20.05 4.68 -11.62
N TYR A 138 -18.94 4.89 -12.33
CA TYR A 138 -17.94 3.83 -12.51
C TYR A 138 -17.31 3.38 -11.18
N GLN A 139 -17.06 4.31 -10.25
CA GLN A 139 -16.54 3.97 -8.92
C GLN A 139 -17.53 3.11 -8.14
N ASP A 140 -18.79 3.50 -8.10
CA ASP A 140 -19.84 2.84 -7.32
C ASP A 140 -20.12 1.43 -7.85
N ASP A 141 -20.06 1.22 -9.16
CA ASP A 141 -20.18 -0.10 -9.77
C ASP A 141 -18.97 -1.00 -9.44
N MET A 142 -17.76 -0.41 -9.41
CA MET A 142 -16.53 -1.19 -9.21
C MET A 142 -16.20 -1.47 -7.75
N LEU A 143 -16.52 -0.55 -6.84
CA LEU A 143 -16.13 -0.62 -5.44
C LEU A 143 -16.59 -1.92 -4.74
N PRO A 144 -17.83 -2.42 -4.93
CA PRO A 144 -18.26 -3.69 -4.34
C PRO A 144 -17.39 -4.88 -4.76
N ALA A 145 -16.96 -4.94 -6.02
CA ALA A 145 -16.10 -6.01 -6.52
C ALA A 145 -14.72 -5.96 -5.86
N ILE A 146 -14.15 -4.76 -5.70
CA ILE A 146 -12.83 -4.55 -5.09
C ILE A 146 -12.88 -4.76 -3.58
N LEU A 147 -13.98 -4.42 -2.89
CA LEU A 147 -14.08 -4.52 -1.43
C LEU A 147 -13.78 -5.95 -0.92
N SER A 148 -14.28 -6.96 -1.62
CA SER A 148 -14.02 -8.37 -1.29
C SER A 148 -12.53 -8.72 -1.37
N MET A 149 -11.79 -8.06 -2.26
CA MET A 149 -10.36 -8.28 -2.50
C MET A 149 -9.47 -7.77 -1.37
N TYR A 150 -9.98 -6.90 -0.49
CA TYR A 150 -9.25 -6.45 0.70
C TYR A 150 -9.14 -7.54 1.76
N VAL A 151 -10.01 -8.57 1.76
CA VAL A 151 -9.96 -9.63 2.78
C VAL A 151 -8.61 -10.35 2.80
N PRO A 152 -8.09 -10.87 1.67
CA PRO A 152 -6.73 -11.44 1.63
C PRO A 152 -5.62 -10.46 2.05
N MET A 153 -5.76 -9.16 1.74
CA MET A 153 -4.81 -8.13 2.15
C MET A 153 -4.79 -7.95 3.67
N LEU A 154 -5.96 -7.90 4.31
CA LEU A 154 -6.07 -7.85 5.76
C LEU A 154 -5.52 -9.13 6.39
N LEU A 155 -5.78 -10.29 5.80
CA LEU A 155 -5.32 -11.57 6.31
C LEU A 155 -3.79 -11.74 6.22
N VAL A 156 -3.14 -11.31 5.13
CA VAL A 156 -1.67 -11.49 5.01
C VAL A 156 -0.92 -10.76 6.12
N PHE A 157 -1.32 -9.52 6.43
CA PHE A 157 -0.71 -8.73 7.49
C PHE A 157 -1.25 -9.08 8.87
N GLY A 158 -2.54 -9.39 9.00
CA GLY A 158 -3.19 -9.76 10.25
C GLY A 158 -2.67 -11.09 10.80
N ILE A 159 -2.53 -12.11 9.94
CA ILE A 159 -1.92 -13.39 10.35
C ILE A 159 -0.49 -13.16 10.81
N HIS A 160 0.32 -12.43 10.05
CA HIS A 160 1.70 -12.15 10.44
C HIS A 160 1.76 -11.39 11.78
N PHE A 161 0.90 -10.38 11.99
CA PHE A 161 0.78 -9.64 13.24
C PHE A 161 0.47 -10.55 14.43
N VAL A 162 -0.57 -11.38 14.32
CA VAL A 162 -0.98 -12.30 15.39
C VAL A 162 0.12 -13.31 15.69
N MET A 163 0.79 -13.84 14.67
CA MET A 163 1.92 -14.76 14.87
C MET A 163 3.09 -14.09 15.58
N LEU A 164 3.40 -12.84 15.24
CA LEU A 164 4.45 -12.07 15.92
C LEU A 164 4.07 -11.77 17.37
N LEU A 165 2.85 -11.30 17.62
CA LEU A 165 2.32 -11.01 18.96
C LEU A 165 2.35 -12.26 19.85
N ALA A 166 1.97 -13.41 19.30
CA ALA A 166 2.00 -14.67 20.02
C ALA A 166 3.42 -15.24 20.25
N GLY A 167 4.48 -14.60 19.75
CA GLY A 167 5.86 -15.10 19.85
C GLY A 167 6.11 -16.33 18.96
N LYS A 168 5.38 -16.43 17.86
CA LYS A 168 5.41 -17.56 16.90
C LYS A 168 6.18 -17.23 15.62
N THR A 169 6.92 -16.14 15.63
CA THR A 169 7.87 -15.76 14.58
C THR A 169 9.30 -15.83 15.12
N ARG A 170 10.28 -15.63 14.25
CA ARG A 170 11.71 -15.56 14.64
C ARG A 170 12.10 -14.31 15.43
N TYR A 171 11.18 -13.37 15.65
CA TYR A 171 11.48 -12.06 16.22
C TYR A 171 10.99 -11.92 17.67
N PRO A 172 11.67 -11.11 18.49
CA PRO A 172 11.13 -10.65 19.76
C PRO A 172 9.92 -9.73 19.54
N ARG A 173 9.01 -9.70 20.51
CA ARG A 173 7.74 -8.94 20.40
C ARG A 173 7.92 -7.43 20.22
N TRP A 174 9.02 -6.83 20.67
CA TRP A 174 9.23 -5.38 20.54
C TRP A 174 9.27 -4.90 19.08
N ILE A 175 9.64 -5.78 18.13
CA ILE A 175 9.64 -5.42 16.71
C ILE A 175 8.23 -5.09 16.18
N LEU A 176 7.16 -5.41 16.94
CA LEU A 176 5.80 -4.97 16.65
C LEU A 176 5.70 -3.45 16.45
N ALA A 177 6.56 -2.65 17.08
CA ALA A 177 6.61 -1.21 16.87
C ALA A 177 6.92 -0.82 15.40
N PHE A 178 7.51 -1.73 14.62
CA PHE A 178 7.81 -1.54 13.19
C PHE A 178 6.85 -2.31 12.28
N HIS A 179 5.86 -3.00 12.84
CA HIS A 179 4.97 -3.86 12.07
C HIS A 179 4.08 -3.06 11.10
N PRO A 180 3.78 -3.58 9.89
CA PRO A 180 2.96 -2.86 8.93
C PRO A 180 1.60 -2.43 9.48
N VAL A 181 0.92 -3.27 10.26
CA VAL A 181 -0.35 -2.93 10.93
C VAL A 181 -0.21 -1.69 11.83
N THR A 182 0.85 -1.61 12.63
CA THR A 182 1.07 -0.48 13.55
C THR A 182 1.28 0.82 12.77
N TRP A 183 2.17 0.81 11.78
CA TRP A 183 2.44 2.00 10.97
C TRP A 183 1.27 2.37 10.06
N ASN A 184 0.54 1.39 9.52
CA ASN A 184 -0.64 1.67 8.72
C ASN A 184 -1.71 2.40 9.53
N ILE A 185 -2.00 1.93 10.76
CA ILE A 185 -2.92 2.61 11.68
C ILE A 185 -2.44 4.02 11.98
N LEU A 186 -1.15 4.23 12.28
CA LEU A 186 -0.62 5.56 12.55
C LEU A 186 -0.73 6.51 11.34
N LEU A 187 -0.40 6.02 10.15
CA LEU A 187 -0.39 6.81 8.92
C LEU A 187 -1.80 7.13 8.42
N VAL A 188 -2.82 6.37 8.82
CA VAL A 188 -4.24 6.64 8.54
C VAL A 188 -4.88 7.50 9.64
N ALA A 189 -4.67 7.14 10.90
CA ALA A 189 -5.32 7.80 12.03
C ALA A 189 -4.86 9.25 12.23
N VAL A 190 -3.59 9.58 11.95
CA VAL A 190 -3.11 10.96 12.07
C VAL A 190 -3.86 11.91 11.11
N PRO A 191 -3.98 11.59 9.81
CA PRO A 191 -4.87 12.31 8.91
C PRO A 191 -6.31 12.46 9.41
N ASP A 192 -6.91 11.36 9.88
CA ASP A 192 -8.31 11.36 10.33
C ASP A 192 -8.53 12.24 11.57
N ILE A 193 -7.62 12.16 12.55
CA ILE A 193 -7.68 13.00 13.76
C ILE A 193 -7.51 14.47 13.41
N ALA A 194 -6.55 14.82 12.56
CA ALA A 194 -6.34 16.19 12.13
C ALA A 194 -7.58 16.73 11.38
N GLN A 195 -8.21 15.92 10.54
CA GLN A 195 -9.48 16.28 9.88
C GLN A 195 -10.62 16.46 10.90
N ALA A 196 -10.74 15.58 11.89
CA ALA A 196 -11.73 15.69 12.96
C ALA A 196 -11.52 16.95 13.83
N MET A 197 -10.27 17.40 13.96
CA MET A 197 -9.90 18.65 14.65
C MET A 197 -10.07 19.91 13.78
N GLN A 198 -10.66 19.78 12.58
CA GLN A 198 -10.86 20.88 11.64
C GLN A 198 -9.55 21.57 11.21
N VAL A 199 -8.42 20.84 11.27
CA VAL A 199 -7.16 21.32 10.71
C VAL A 199 -7.32 21.32 9.17
N PRO A 200 -6.92 22.41 8.48
CA PRO A 200 -7.01 22.45 7.02
C PRO A 200 -6.32 21.25 6.38
N THR A 201 -7.03 20.56 5.50
CA THR A 201 -6.53 19.35 4.82
C THR A 201 -5.30 19.71 4.00
N ALA A 202 -4.14 19.26 4.45
CA ALA A 202 -2.89 19.45 3.74
C ALA A 202 -2.61 18.28 2.79
N THR A 203 -1.97 18.56 1.65
CA THR A 203 -1.60 17.54 0.65
C THR A 203 -0.85 16.36 1.30
N TRP A 204 0.03 16.63 2.27
CA TRP A 204 0.78 15.58 2.96
C TRP A 204 -0.10 14.57 3.70
N MET A 205 -1.26 14.99 4.23
CA MET A 205 -2.20 14.10 4.95
C MET A 205 -2.83 13.09 3.98
N SER A 206 -3.25 13.57 2.81
CA SER A 206 -3.75 12.72 1.72
C SER A 206 -2.67 11.76 1.22
N VAL A 207 -1.44 12.23 1.08
CA VAL A 207 -0.30 11.43 0.63
C VAL A 207 0.04 10.33 1.64
N MET A 208 0.10 10.66 2.93
CA MET A 208 0.38 9.69 4.00
C MET A 208 -0.71 8.61 4.09
N SER A 209 -1.98 8.98 4.02
CA SER A 209 -3.08 8.01 4.08
C SER A 209 -3.07 7.08 2.86
N GLN A 210 -2.90 7.63 1.64
CA GLN A 210 -2.88 6.83 0.40
C GLN A 210 -1.70 5.86 0.34
N SER A 211 -0.49 6.29 0.71
CA SER A 211 0.69 5.42 0.65
C SER A 211 0.92 4.61 1.92
N SER A 212 0.00 4.67 2.89
CA SER A 212 0.19 4.15 4.26
C SER A 212 0.65 2.69 4.31
N THR A 213 -0.04 1.79 3.60
CA THR A 213 0.30 0.35 3.55
C THR A 213 1.68 0.11 2.95
N ASN A 214 2.01 0.83 1.87
CA ASN A 214 3.28 0.69 1.17
C ASN A 214 4.43 1.22 2.02
N THR A 215 4.28 2.41 2.62
CA THR A 215 5.23 3.00 3.56
C THR A 215 5.45 2.10 4.77
N ALA A 216 4.37 1.60 5.38
CA ALA A 216 4.44 0.70 6.54
C ALA A 216 5.19 -0.61 6.22
N THR A 217 5.03 -1.12 5.01
CA THR A 217 5.76 -2.30 4.53
C THR A 217 7.24 -2.02 4.30
N VAL A 218 7.59 -0.86 3.75
CA VAL A 218 8.99 -0.43 3.62
C VAL A 218 9.67 -0.37 4.99
N ILE A 219 9.01 0.24 5.98
CA ILE A 219 9.52 0.33 7.35
C ILE A 219 9.78 -1.07 7.91
N TRP A 220 8.82 -1.99 7.77
CA TRP A 220 8.98 -3.37 8.22
C TRP A 220 10.16 -4.07 7.54
N CYS A 221 10.24 -4.02 6.21
CA CYS A 221 11.31 -4.68 5.47
C CYS A 221 12.69 -4.18 5.88
N ILE A 222 12.85 -2.87 6.10
CA ILE A 222 14.09 -2.29 6.60
C ILE A 222 14.40 -2.79 8.01
N ALA A 223 13.44 -2.71 8.94
CA ALA A 223 13.62 -3.16 10.32
C ALA A 223 13.98 -4.66 10.39
N ALA A 224 13.29 -5.49 9.63
CA ALA A 224 13.52 -6.93 9.52
C ALA A 224 14.91 -7.26 8.96
N ALA A 225 15.35 -6.55 7.91
CA ALA A 225 16.68 -6.71 7.33
C ALA A 225 17.79 -6.30 8.30
N VAL A 226 17.63 -5.17 8.97
CA VAL A 226 18.59 -4.66 9.96
C VAL A 226 18.70 -5.61 11.15
N TYR A 227 17.56 -6.10 11.66
CA TYR A 227 17.54 -7.08 12.74
C TYR A 227 18.27 -8.37 12.36
N GLU A 228 17.97 -8.93 11.18
CA GLU A 228 18.63 -10.16 10.73
C GLU A 228 20.13 -9.95 10.51
N LYS A 229 20.54 -8.79 9.98
CA LYS A 229 21.95 -8.44 9.77
C LYS A 229 22.72 -8.39 11.09
N LYS A 230 22.13 -7.83 12.15
CA LYS A 230 22.75 -7.80 13.47
C LYS A 230 22.90 -9.21 14.06
N ARG A 231 21.86 -10.03 13.95
CA ARG A 231 21.84 -11.42 14.45
C ARG A 231 22.88 -12.35 13.79
N ILE A 232 23.33 -12.05 12.58
CA ILE A 232 24.39 -12.84 11.91
C ILE A 232 25.81 -12.33 12.17
N GLN A 233 25.94 -11.14 12.77
CA GLN A 233 27.22 -10.55 13.17
C GLN A 233 27.57 -10.91 14.62
N GLU A 234 26.56 -11.15 15.46
CA GLU A 234 26.64 -11.81 16.76
C GLU A 234 26.91 -13.32 16.64
#